data_AF-A0A7X7BDS5-F1
#
_entry.id   AF-A0A7X7BDS5-F1
#
_cell.length_a   1.000
_cell.length_b   1.000
_cell.length_c   1.000
_cell.angle_alpha   90.00
_cell.angle_beta   90.00
_cell.angle_gamma   90.00
#
_symmetry.space_group_name_H-M   'P 1'
#
loop_
_entity.id
_entity.type
_entity.pdbx_description
1 polymer ?
#
loop_
_entity_poly.entity_id
_entity_poly.type
_entity_poly.pdbx_seq_one_letter_code
_entity_poly.pdbx_strand_id
1 'polypeptide(L)'
;MISFGPVPSRRLGKSLGVNNIPGEKKCTYSCIYCQVGVTKHYLSARESFYDPSVIFNEVNHHLEKLSVNDKPDYLTFVANGEPTLDINLGKSIIELKKLNIPIAVITNASLLYDPQVCSDLMQADWISVKIDTGSESIWKKLNRPLHNISFEAYLKGLDVFSKSFKGFLASETMLVRGVNDSTEDLNETTELIQSVAPSTAYISIPTRPPALSSVEPPSETVINEAYQIFSEKGIKCKLILGFEGTDTGFTGNAIDDIINICTVHPIREDTMLELLKKNNTDVFVLESLLFDGKIKKVSYNSKLFYIRQFRDDYFSKKK
;
A
#
# COMPACT_ATOMS: atom_id res chain seq x y z
N MET A 1 15.15 1.80 2.04
CA MET A 1 15.14 2.55 3.31
C MET A 1 13.84 2.25 4.05
N ILE A 2 13.79 2.50 5.35
CA ILE A 2 12.68 2.09 6.24
C ILE A 2 11.57 3.14 6.30
N SER A 3 11.87 4.43 6.32
CA SER A 3 10.86 5.50 6.42
C SER A 3 10.87 6.41 5.18
N PHE A 4 9.69 6.95 4.81
CA PHE A 4 9.56 7.85 3.64
C PHE A 4 8.33 8.77 3.76
N GLY A 5 8.36 9.88 3.01
CA GLY A 5 7.32 10.91 3.05
C GLY A 5 7.65 11.99 4.10
N PRO A 6 6.67 12.52 4.84
CA PRO A 6 5.26 12.14 4.81
C PRO A 6 4.56 12.60 3.53
N VAL A 7 3.54 11.86 3.12
CA VAL A 7 2.78 12.14 1.88
C VAL A 7 1.31 12.37 2.19
N PRO A 8 0.58 13.14 1.36
CA PRO A 8 -0.87 13.22 1.46
C PRO A 8 -1.48 11.83 1.29
N SER A 9 -2.30 11.44 2.26
CA SER A 9 -3.06 10.20 2.27
C SER A 9 -4.50 10.51 1.92
N ARG A 10 -5.06 9.72 1.00
CA ARG A 10 -6.49 9.77 0.64
C ARG A 10 -7.42 9.31 1.78
N ARG A 11 -6.84 8.89 2.92
CA ARG A 11 -7.53 8.25 4.05
C ARG A 11 -7.19 8.90 5.39
N LEU A 12 -5.93 9.28 5.59
CA LEU A 12 -5.34 9.53 6.92
C LEU A 12 -4.71 10.92 7.08
N GLY A 13 -5.02 11.90 6.22
CA GLY A 13 -4.36 13.21 6.28
C GLY A 13 -2.93 13.13 5.74
N LYS A 14 -1.92 13.66 6.45
CA LYS A 14 -0.50 13.54 6.08
C LYS A 14 0.10 12.32 6.79
N SER A 15 0.70 11.38 6.06
CA SER A 15 1.21 10.14 6.67
C SER A 15 2.65 9.83 6.28
N LEU A 16 3.46 9.48 7.28
CA LEU A 16 4.81 8.95 7.07
C LEU A 16 4.72 7.45 6.83
N GLY A 17 5.27 6.98 5.72
CA GLY A 17 5.31 5.58 5.38
C GLY A 17 6.45 4.85 6.08
N VAL A 18 6.16 3.65 6.57
CA VAL A 18 7.12 2.72 7.17
C VAL A 18 7.14 1.44 6.31
N ASN A 19 8.28 1.16 5.70
CA ASN A 19 8.55 -0.07 4.98
C ASN A 19 9.41 -1.00 5.85
N ASN A 20 8.76 -1.99 6.46
CA ASN A 20 9.43 -3.04 7.24
C ASN A 20 9.94 -4.20 6.39
N ILE A 21 9.78 -4.16 5.06
CA ILE A 21 10.22 -5.21 4.13
C ILE A 21 11.42 -4.72 3.29
N PRO A 22 12.64 -5.25 3.51
CA PRO A 22 13.84 -4.88 2.77
C PRO A 22 13.87 -5.48 1.37
N GLY A 23 14.57 -4.76 0.47
CA GLY A 23 14.96 -5.26 -0.85
C GLY A 23 13.79 -5.32 -1.82
N GLU A 24 13.70 -6.41 -2.59
CA GLU A 24 12.63 -6.65 -3.54
C GLU A 24 11.29 -6.96 -2.88
N LYS A 25 10.21 -6.86 -3.67
CA LYS A 25 8.86 -7.13 -3.22
C LYS A 25 8.72 -8.56 -2.68
N LYS A 26 8.36 -8.67 -1.40
CA LYS A 26 8.01 -9.95 -0.73
C LYS A 26 6.56 -9.92 -0.31
N CYS A 27 5.74 -10.77 -0.90
CA CYS A 27 4.31 -10.74 -0.67
C CYS A 27 3.71 -12.14 -0.84
N THR A 28 2.64 -12.42 -0.12
CA THR A 28 1.82 -13.62 -0.33
C THR A 28 1.03 -13.56 -1.63
N TYR A 29 0.82 -12.36 -2.19
CA TYR A 29 0.04 -12.10 -3.41
C TYR A 29 0.89 -11.50 -4.53
N SER A 30 0.45 -11.63 -5.78
CA SER A 30 0.96 -10.88 -6.93
C SER A 30 -0.15 -10.15 -7.68
N CYS A 31 -0.86 -9.28 -6.96
CA CYS A 31 -2.00 -8.55 -7.49
C CYS A 31 -1.68 -7.86 -8.82
N ILE A 32 -2.54 -8.01 -9.83
CA ILE A 32 -2.30 -7.52 -11.19
C ILE A 32 -2.19 -5.98 -11.27
N TYR A 33 -2.83 -5.29 -10.33
CA TYR A 33 -2.84 -3.83 -10.23
C TYR A 33 -1.74 -3.28 -9.31
N CYS A 34 -0.89 -4.12 -8.71
CA CYS A 34 0.03 -3.69 -7.67
C CYS A 34 1.06 -2.68 -8.22
N GLN A 35 1.08 -1.46 -7.66
CA GLN A 35 1.99 -0.41 -8.11
C GLN A 35 3.49 -0.70 -7.85
N VAL A 36 3.76 -1.63 -6.94
CA VAL A 36 5.12 -2.12 -6.64
C VAL A 36 5.62 -3.05 -7.75
N GLY A 37 4.72 -3.62 -8.55
CA GLY A 37 5.02 -4.57 -9.61
C GLY A 37 4.64 -6.01 -9.26
N VAL A 38 4.98 -6.92 -10.17
CA VAL A 38 4.73 -8.37 -10.01
C VAL A 38 5.60 -8.95 -8.89
N THR A 39 5.07 -9.91 -8.15
CA THR A 39 5.83 -10.57 -7.08
C THR A 39 6.71 -11.65 -7.70
N LYS A 40 8.03 -11.48 -7.57
CA LYS A 40 9.03 -12.51 -7.94
C LYS A 40 9.35 -13.44 -6.76
N HIS A 41 9.27 -12.92 -5.54
CA HIS A 41 9.54 -13.65 -4.29
C HIS A 41 8.27 -13.81 -3.46
N TYR A 42 7.56 -14.90 -3.69
CA TYR A 42 6.39 -15.22 -2.87
C TYR A 42 6.85 -15.80 -1.52
N LEU A 43 6.26 -15.29 -0.44
CA LEU A 43 6.46 -15.81 0.90
C LEU A 43 5.11 -15.96 1.58
N SER A 44 4.95 -17.05 2.33
CA SER A 44 3.85 -17.27 3.27
C SER A 44 4.35 -17.59 4.68
N ALA A 45 5.58 -18.10 4.80
CA ALA A 45 6.26 -18.16 6.09
C ALA A 45 6.74 -16.76 6.49
N ARG A 46 6.44 -16.38 7.73
CA ARG A 46 6.88 -15.13 8.32
C ARG A 46 8.37 -15.22 8.66
N GLU A 47 9.11 -14.13 8.49
CA GLU A 47 10.54 -14.04 8.78
C GLU A 47 10.90 -12.73 9.50
N SER A 48 12.11 -12.67 10.05
CA SER A 48 12.64 -11.46 10.67
C SER A 48 13.31 -10.59 9.61
N PHE A 49 12.83 -9.36 9.43
CA PHE A 49 13.39 -8.44 8.45
C PHE A 49 14.33 -7.40 9.06
N TYR A 50 13.79 -6.58 9.96
CA TYR A 50 14.56 -5.61 10.73
C TYR A 50 14.35 -5.84 12.22
N ASP A 51 15.33 -5.43 13.01
CA ASP A 51 15.13 -5.27 14.45
C ASP A 51 14.19 -4.07 14.69
N PRO A 52 13.17 -4.18 15.58
CA PRO A 52 12.28 -3.07 15.91
C PRO A 52 12.98 -1.76 16.27
N SER A 53 14.14 -1.83 16.94
CA SER A 53 14.91 -0.64 17.31
C SER A 53 15.49 0.09 16.11
N VAL A 54 15.84 -0.63 15.04
CA VAL A 54 16.31 -0.03 13.79
C VAL A 54 15.17 0.73 13.11
N ILE A 55 13.97 0.15 13.09
CA ILE A 55 12.78 0.84 12.56
C ILE A 55 12.47 2.09 13.38
N PHE A 56 12.47 1.98 14.70
CA PHE A 56 12.23 3.11 15.60
C PHE A 56 13.24 4.25 15.36
N ASN A 57 14.54 3.94 15.33
CA ASN A 57 15.58 4.94 15.16
C ASN A 57 15.49 5.64 13.80
N GLU A 58 15.23 4.90 12.71
CA GLU A 58 15.06 5.48 11.37
C GLU A 58 13.81 6.37 11.28
N VAL A 59 12.70 5.96 11.90
CA VAL A 59 11.49 6.80 11.92
C VAL A 59 11.70 8.04 12.78
N ASN A 60 12.28 7.89 13.99
CA ASN A 60 12.56 9.03 14.87
C ASN A 60 13.49 10.05 14.19
N HIS A 61 14.59 9.57 13.59
CA HIS A 61 15.52 10.43 12.87
C HIS A 61 14.89 11.11 11.66
N HIS A 62 13.97 10.44 10.96
CA HIS A 62 13.19 11.06 9.89
C HIS A 62 12.33 12.20 10.44
N LEU A 63 11.57 11.96 11.52
CA LEU A 63 10.70 12.95 12.14
C LEU A 63 11.47 14.19 12.61
N GLU A 64 12.69 14.03 13.12
CA GLU A 64 13.58 15.14 13.54
C GLU A 64 13.96 16.08 12.39
N LYS A 65 13.95 15.59 11.15
CA LYS A 65 14.26 16.41 9.95
C LYS A 65 13.05 17.17 9.41
N LEU A 66 11.84 16.84 9.85
CA LEU A 66 10.62 17.44 9.33
C LEU A 66 10.38 18.82 9.95
N SER A 67 9.81 19.71 9.15
CA SER A 67 9.31 20.99 9.66
C SER A 67 8.11 20.77 10.58
N VAL A 68 7.79 21.76 11.44
CA VAL A 68 6.60 21.70 12.32
C VAL A 68 5.31 21.51 11.53
N ASN A 69 5.24 22.05 10.31
CA ASN A 69 4.08 21.95 9.42
C ASN A 69 4.00 20.60 8.67
N ASP A 70 5.04 19.78 8.75
CA ASP A 70 5.13 18.49 8.08
C ASP A 70 5.02 17.31 9.04
N LYS A 71 4.62 17.53 10.30
CA LYS A 71 4.35 16.42 11.21
C LYS A 71 3.23 15.52 10.66
N PRO A 72 3.42 14.20 10.60
CA PRO A 72 2.40 13.28 10.11
C PRO A 72 1.29 13.07 11.14
N ASP A 73 0.07 12.90 10.66
CA ASP A 73 -1.09 12.46 11.42
C ASP A 73 -1.00 10.96 11.78
N TYR A 74 -0.33 10.17 10.93
CA TYR A 74 -0.14 8.72 11.11
C TYR A 74 1.24 8.26 10.65
N LEU A 75 1.81 7.30 11.38
CA LEU A 75 2.87 6.41 10.87
C LEU A 75 2.19 5.18 10.28
N THR A 76 2.34 4.94 8.97
CA THR A 76 1.64 3.85 8.29
C THR A 76 2.62 2.80 7.80
N PHE A 77 2.44 1.54 8.22
CA PHE A 77 3.11 0.40 7.60
C PHE A 77 2.55 0.19 6.17
N VAL A 78 3.32 0.68 5.20
CA VAL A 78 3.08 0.53 3.76
C VAL A 78 4.35 -0.07 3.17
N ALA A 79 4.39 -1.39 3.17
CA ALA A 79 5.59 -2.14 2.84
C ALA A 79 5.78 -2.32 1.33
N ASN A 80 7.04 -2.60 0.95
CA ASN A 80 7.39 -3.19 -0.34
C ASN A 80 6.97 -4.67 -0.37
N GLY A 81 5.69 -4.96 -0.17
CA GLY A 81 5.24 -6.31 0.14
C GLY A 81 4.02 -6.38 1.05
N GLU A 82 3.85 -7.53 1.69
CA GLU A 82 2.85 -7.72 2.76
C GLU A 82 3.51 -7.49 4.12
N PRO A 83 3.14 -6.44 4.89
CA PRO A 83 3.82 -6.10 6.15
C PRO A 83 3.71 -7.19 7.22
N THR A 84 2.66 -8.01 7.20
CA THR A 84 2.45 -9.10 8.17
C THR A 84 3.40 -10.28 8.02
N LEU A 85 4.18 -10.33 6.93
CA LEU A 85 5.27 -11.31 6.78
C LEU A 85 6.40 -11.09 7.80
N ASP A 86 6.49 -9.92 8.41
CA ASP A 86 7.48 -9.64 9.45
C ASP A 86 7.04 -10.21 10.79
N ILE A 87 7.84 -11.12 11.37
CA ILE A 87 7.59 -11.64 12.73
C ILE A 87 7.69 -10.55 13.81
N ASN A 88 8.37 -9.45 13.51
CA ASN A 88 8.60 -8.35 14.44
C ASN A 88 7.56 -7.24 14.32
N LEU A 89 6.57 -7.33 13.43
CA LEU A 89 5.59 -6.26 13.18
C LEU A 89 4.94 -5.73 14.47
N GLY A 90 4.42 -6.62 15.32
CA GLY A 90 3.77 -6.23 16.58
C GLY A 90 4.71 -5.47 17.52
N LYS A 91 5.97 -5.92 17.63
CA LYS A 91 7.01 -5.24 18.42
C LYS A 91 7.36 -3.88 17.85
N SER A 92 7.49 -3.78 16.52
CA SER A 92 7.76 -2.51 15.82
C SER A 92 6.64 -1.51 16.01
N ILE A 93 5.38 -1.95 15.97
CA ILE A 93 4.22 -1.10 16.29
C ILE A 93 4.34 -0.56 17.72
N ILE A 94 4.56 -1.43 18.71
CA ILE A 94 4.69 -1.04 20.13
C ILE A 94 5.82 -0.02 20.33
N GLU A 95 6.98 -0.24 19.70
CA GLU A 95 8.11 0.69 19.79
C GLU A 95 7.77 2.05 19.17
N LEU A 96 7.17 2.08 17.97
CA LEU A 96 6.78 3.32 17.31
C LEU A 96 5.71 4.12 18.05
N LYS A 97 4.83 3.46 18.83
CA LYS A 97 3.83 4.17 19.67
C LYS A 97 4.47 5.11 20.69
N LYS A 98 5.73 4.91 21.09
CA LYS A 98 6.47 5.82 21.98
C LYS A 98 6.66 7.22 21.38
N LEU A 99 6.53 7.36 20.06
CA LEU A 99 6.60 8.65 19.35
C LEU A 99 5.30 9.46 19.45
N ASN A 100 4.25 8.93 20.09
CA ASN A 100 2.95 9.58 20.27
C ASN A 100 2.26 9.98 18.96
N ILE A 101 2.47 9.21 17.90
CA ILE A 101 1.78 9.35 16.61
C ILE A 101 1.00 8.05 16.36
N PRO A 102 -0.29 8.11 16.01
CA PRO A 102 -1.10 6.92 15.70
C PRO A 102 -0.48 6.03 14.63
N ILE A 103 -0.60 4.71 14.82
CA ILE A 103 -0.05 3.71 13.91
C ILE A 103 -1.15 3.12 13.02
N ALA A 104 -0.90 3.13 11.72
CA ALA A 104 -1.76 2.52 10.72
C ALA A 104 -1.07 1.32 10.03
N VAL A 105 -1.83 0.31 9.64
CA VAL A 105 -1.33 -0.84 8.84
C VAL A 105 -2.25 -1.09 7.65
N ILE A 106 -1.67 -1.22 6.46
CA ILE A 106 -2.40 -1.68 5.25
C ILE A 106 -1.95 -3.11 4.96
N THR A 107 -2.88 -4.07 5.02
CA THR A 107 -2.59 -5.49 4.81
C THR A 107 -3.46 -6.07 3.71
N ASN A 108 -2.91 -7.02 2.96
CA ASN A 108 -3.66 -7.83 2.00
C ASN A 108 -4.56 -8.90 2.66
N ALA A 109 -4.53 -8.99 3.99
CA ALA A 109 -5.32 -9.88 4.84
C ALA A 109 -5.11 -11.39 4.64
N SER A 110 -4.19 -11.79 3.77
CA SER A 110 -3.95 -13.21 3.43
C SER A 110 -3.48 -14.08 4.59
N LEU A 111 -2.86 -13.48 5.63
CA LEU A 111 -2.31 -14.17 6.79
C LEU A 111 -3.15 -14.01 8.06
N LEU A 112 -4.35 -13.43 7.98
CA LEU A 112 -5.22 -13.25 9.16
C LEU A 112 -5.73 -14.56 9.77
N TYR A 113 -5.52 -15.70 9.11
CA TYR A 113 -5.76 -17.01 9.72
C TYR A 113 -4.73 -17.35 10.82
N ASP A 114 -3.57 -16.70 10.84
CA ASP A 114 -2.53 -16.88 11.85
C ASP A 114 -2.85 -16.04 13.11
N PRO A 115 -3.09 -16.68 14.28
CA PRO A 115 -3.36 -15.96 15.52
C PRO A 115 -2.26 -14.98 15.92
N GLN A 116 -0.98 -15.25 15.59
CA GLN A 116 0.11 -14.34 15.90
C GLN A 116 0.04 -13.07 15.05
N VAL A 117 -0.32 -13.18 13.77
CA VAL A 117 -0.56 -12.01 12.90
C VAL A 117 -1.69 -11.16 13.46
N CYS A 118 -2.80 -11.79 13.87
CA CYS A 118 -3.90 -11.09 14.52
C CYS A 118 -3.43 -10.36 15.78
N SER A 119 -2.68 -11.01 16.66
CA SER A 119 -2.13 -10.42 17.89
C SER A 119 -1.22 -9.23 17.61
N ASP A 120 -0.38 -9.30 16.58
CA ASP A 120 0.52 -8.21 16.20
C ASP A 120 -0.25 -7.00 15.69
N LEU A 121 -1.27 -7.25 14.85
CA LEU A 121 -2.13 -6.21 14.31
C LEU A 121 -3.04 -5.56 15.37
N MET A 122 -3.41 -6.27 16.44
CA MET A 122 -4.19 -5.68 17.55
C MET A 122 -3.51 -4.45 18.19
N GLN A 123 -2.21 -4.27 18.00
CA GLN A 123 -1.46 -3.15 18.58
C GLN A 123 -1.65 -1.82 17.81
N ALA A 124 -2.12 -1.88 16.56
CA ALA A 124 -2.31 -0.73 15.69
C ALA A 124 -3.60 0.03 16.01
N ASP A 125 -3.63 1.32 15.70
CA ASP A 125 -4.78 2.20 15.97
C ASP A 125 -5.76 2.20 14.77
N TRP A 126 -5.24 2.00 13.56
CA TRP A 126 -6.01 1.93 12.32
C TRP A 126 -5.51 0.80 11.42
N ILE A 127 -6.43 0.01 10.84
CA ILE A 127 -6.08 -1.07 9.92
C ILE A 127 -6.97 -1.03 8.70
N SER A 128 -6.36 -1.16 7.52
CA SER A 128 -7.07 -1.41 6.27
C SER A 128 -6.80 -2.83 5.79
N VAL A 129 -7.86 -3.63 5.75
CA VAL A 129 -7.86 -4.96 5.16
C VAL A 129 -8.29 -4.90 3.71
N LYS A 130 -7.51 -5.52 2.82
CA LYS A 130 -7.90 -5.67 1.42
C LYS A 130 -9.03 -6.67 1.28
N ILE A 131 -10.11 -6.26 0.62
CA ILE A 131 -11.23 -7.11 0.21
C ILE A 131 -11.59 -6.73 -1.22
N ASP A 132 -10.91 -7.33 -2.19
CA ASP A 132 -11.13 -6.99 -3.60
C ASP A 132 -12.28 -7.78 -4.24
N THR A 133 -12.63 -8.94 -3.68
CA THR A 133 -13.69 -9.80 -4.21
C THR A 133 -14.19 -10.81 -3.18
N GLY A 134 -15.47 -11.19 -3.27
CA GLY A 134 -16.05 -12.34 -2.58
C GLY A 134 -15.89 -13.68 -3.31
N SER A 135 -15.42 -13.67 -4.57
CA SER A 135 -15.28 -14.86 -5.41
C SER A 135 -13.86 -15.42 -5.39
N GLU A 136 -13.68 -16.70 -5.07
CA GLU A 136 -12.36 -17.36 -5.12
C GLU A 136 -11.75 -17.29 -6.53
N SER A 137 -12.59 -17.46 -7.56
CA SER A 137 -12.13 -17.49 -8.95
C SER A 137 -11.54 -16.15 -9.38
N ILE A 138 -12.15 -15.05 -8.94
CA ILE A 138 -11.68 -13.68 -9.19
C ILE A 138 -10.48 -13.39 -8.32
N TRP A 139 -10.49 -13.82 -7.06
CA TRP A 139 -9.37 -13.63 -6.14
C TRP A 139 -8.08 -14.26 -6.71
N LYS A 140 -8.17 -15.45 -7.30
CA LYS A 140 -7.04 -16.08 -8.01
C LYS A 140 -6.57 -15.29 -9.22
N LYS A 141 -7.47 -14.70 -10.01
CA LYS A 141 -7.13 -13.89 -11.20
C LYS A 141 -6.52 -12.53 -10.83
N LEU A 142 -7.14 -11.85 -9.88
CA LEU A 142 -6.89 -10.48 -9.47
C LEU A 142 -5.73 -10.37 -8.50
N ASN A 143 -5.76 -11.13 -7.40
CA ASN A 143 -4.77 -11.08 -6.32
C ASN A 143 -3.60 -12.03 -6.53
N ARG A 144 -3.80 -13.13 -7.28
CA ARG A 144 -2.78 -14.15 -7.56
C ARG A 144 -2.06 -14.60 -6.28
N PRO A 145 -2.79 -15.23 -5.36
CA PRO A 145 -2.24 -15.71 -4.10
C PRO A 145 -1.23 -16.82 -4.33
N LEU A 146 -0.27 -16.95 -3.40
CA LEU A 146 0.60 -18.12 -3.34
C LEU A 146 -0.25 -19.38 -3.14
N HIS A 147 0.13 -20.47 -3.80
CA HIS A 147 -0.65 -21.72 -3.88
C HIS A 147 -1.10 -22.32 -2.54
N ASN A 148 -0.39 -22.04 -1.45
CA ASN A 148 -0.70 -22.56 -0.12
C ASN A 148 -1.58 -21.64 0.73
N ILE A 149 -1.97 -20.46 0.22
CA ILE A 149 -2.95 -19.59 0.84
C ILE A 149 -4.33 -20.02 0.37
N SER A 150 -5.16 -20.47 1.30
CA SER A 150 -6.55 -20.88 1.03
C SER A 150 -7.50 -19.68 1.07
N PHE A 151 -8.44 -19.61 0.13
CA PHE A 151 -9.50 -18.61 0.14
C PHE A 151 -10.38 -18.75 1.38
N GLU A 152 -10.74 -19.99 1.75
CA GLU A 152 -11.51 -20.27 2.98
C GLU A 152 -10.77 -19.78 4.23
N ALA A 153 -9.45 -20.01 4.31
CA ALA A 153 -8.65 -19.52 5.43
C ALA A 153 -8.61 -17.99 5.47
N TYR A 154 -8.50 -17.33 4.32
CA TYR A 154 -8.59 -15.88 4.20
C TYR A 154 -9.95 -15.33 4.69
N LEU A 155 -11.07 -15.94 4.28
CA LEU A 155 -12.41 -15.55 4.73
C LEU A 155 -12.57 -15.71 6.25
N LYS A 156 -12.13 -16.85 6.79
CA LYS A 156 -12.18 -17.12 8.23
C LYS A 156 -11.29 -16.16 9.02
N GLY A 157 -10.10 -15.85 8.50
CA GLY A 157 -9.18 -14.88 9.09
C GLY A 157 -9.82 -13.49 9.19
N LEU A 158 -10.45 -13.03 8.11
CA LEU A 158 -11.20 -11.76 8.09
C LEU A 158 -12.31 -11.73 9.15
N ASP A 159 -13.14 -12.78 9.20
CA ASP A 159 -14.28 -12.87 10.15
C ASP A 159 -13.82 -12.85 11.62
N VAL A 160 -12.78 -13.63 11.95
CA VAL A 160 -12.25 -13.70 13.32
C VAL A 160 -11.57 -12.38 13.70
N PHE A 161 -10.78 -11.83 12.79
CA PHE A 161 -10.04 -10.60 13.02
C PHE A 161 -10.97 -9.40 13.23
N SER A 162 -11.99 -9.24 12.38
CA SER A 162 -12.89 -8.10 12.42
C SER A 162 -13.69 -8.01 13.73
N LYS A 163 -14.12 -9.15 14.28
CA LYS A 163 -14.82 -9.24 15.57
C LYS A 163 -13.92 -8.90 16.76
N SER A 164 -12.62 -9.18 16.61
CA SER A 164 -11.63 -9.05 17.68
C SER A 164 -11.01 -7.66 17.73
N PHE A 165 -10.73 -7.05 16.57
CA PHE A 165 -10.07 -5.76 16.47
C PHE A 165 -10.92 -4.64 17.07
N LYS A 166 -10.31 -3.79 17.90
CA LYS A 166 -10.98 -2.68 18.61
C LYS A 166 -10.59 -1.30 18.09
N GLY A 167 -9.58 -1.21 17.22
CA GLY A 167 -9.21 0.02 16.55
C GLY A 167 -10.13 0.36 15.38
N PHE A 168 -9.71 1.33 14.56
CA PHE A 168 -10.47 1.70 13.36
C PHE A 168 -10.21 0.67 12.24
N LEU A 169 -11.22 -0.15 11.94
CA LEU A 169 -11.17 -1.09 10.82
C LEU A 169 -11.69 -0.44 9.54
N ALA A 170 -10.88 -0.41 8.51
CA ALA A 170 -11.25 -0.07 7.15
C ALA A 170 -11.16 -1.31 6.25
N SER A 171 -11.93 -1.31 5.17
CA SER A 171 -11.71 -2.23 4.04
C SER A 171 -11.34 -1.47 2.78
N GLU A 172 -10.60 -2.12 1.88
CA GLU A 172 -10.23 -1.58 0.58
C GLU A 172 -10.48 -2.57 -0.56
N THR A 173 -11.23 -2.12 -1.55
CA THR A 173 -11.54 -2.84 -2.78
C THR A 173 -10.92 -2.09 -3.95
N MET A 174 -10.01 -2.72 -4.69
CA MET A 174 -9.54 -2.20 -5.98
C MET A 174 -10.44 -2.75 -7.10
N LEU A 175 -11.20 -1.88 -7.75
CA LEU A 175 -12.01 -2.24 -8.91
C LEU A 175 -11.19 -2.18 -10.19
N VAL A 176 -11.21 -3.26 -10.97
CA VAL A 176 -10.48 -3.43 -12.23
C VAL A 176 -11.45 -3.83 -13.32
N ARG A 177 -11.38 -3.12 -14.44
CA ARG A 177 -12.26 -3.30 -15.59
C ARG A 177 -12.24 -4.74 -16.09
N GLY A 178 -13.42 -5.34 -16.23
CA GLY A 178 -13.61 -6.69 -16.78
C GLY A 178 -13.04 -7.80 -15.91
N VAL A 179 -12.77 -7.55 -14.62
CA VAL A 179 -12.20 -8.54 -13.69
C VAL A 179 -13.06 -8.74 -12.45
N ASN A 180 -13.44 -7.66 -11.77
CA ASN A 180 -14.26 -7.71 -10.55
C ASN A 180 -15.30 -6.56 -10.50
N ASP A 181 -15.75 -6.11 -11.66
CA ASP A 181 -16.57 -4.92 -11.82
C ASP A 181 -17.96 -5.22 -12.43
N SER A 182 -18.34 -6.49 -12.50
CA SER A 182 -19.72 -6.88 -12.84
C SER A 182 -20.63 -6.75 -11.62
N THR A 183 -21.93 -6.56 -11.84
CA THR A 183 -22.93 -6.46 -10.76
C THR A 183 -22.92 -7.68 -9.84
N GLU A 184 -22.71 -8.90 -10.39
CA GLU A 184 -22.62 -10.14 -9.62
C GLU A 184 -21.40 -10.13 -8.68
N ASP A 185 -20.21 -9.82 -9.23
CA ASP A 185 -18.97 -9.75 -8.46
C ASP A 185 -19.04 -8.68 -7.36
N LEU A 186 -19.66 -7.54 -7.67
CA LEU A 186 -19.86 -6.44 -6.73
C LEU A 186 -20.77 -6.88 -5.59
N ASN A 187 -21.85 -7.63 -5.86
CA ASN A 187 -22.72 -8.16 -4.82
C ASN A 187 -21.98 -9.14 -3.89
N GLU A 188 -21.26 -10.12 -4.44
CA GLU A 188 -20.46 -11.06 -3.63
C GLU A 188 -19.42 -10.33 -2.75
N THR A 189 -18.75 -9.33 -3.32
CA THR A 189 -17.78 -8.49 -2.60
C THR A 189 -18.45 -7.72 -1.47
N THR A 190 -19.63 -7.16 -1.74
CA THR A 190 -20.40 -6.39 -0.77
C THR A 190 -20.88 -7.25 0.39
N GLU A 191 -21.32 -8.47 0.12
CA GLU A 191 -21.71 -9.44 1.16
C GLU A 191 -20.54 -9.77 2.09
N LEU A 192 -19.34 -10.01 1.52
CA LEU A 192 -18.14 -10.23 2.31
C LEU A 192 -17.79 -9.00 3.18
N ILE A 193 -17.79 -7.80 2.59
CA ILE A 193 -17.52 -6.56 3.34
C ILE A 193 -18.56 -6.34 4.44
N GLN A 194 -19.83 -6.64 4.19
CA GLN A 194 -20.90 -6.55 5.18
C GLN A 194 -20.64 -7.47 6.38
N SER A 195 -20.16 -8.71 6.14
CA SER A 195 -19.80 -9.64 7.21
C SER A 195 -18.62 -9.16 8.07
N VAL A 196 -17.67 -8.44 7.45
CA VAL A 196 -16.51 -7.84 8.13
C VAL A 196 -16.90 -6.57 8.90
N ALA A 197 -17.98 -5.90 8.49
CA ALA A 197 -18.52 -4.70 9.12
C ALA A 197 -17.46 -3.61 9.42
N PRO A 198 -16.65 -3.18 8.43
CA PRO A 198 -15.65 -2.15 8.65
C PRO A 198 -16.31 -0.79 8.98
N SER A 199 -15.59 0.06 9.71
CA SER A 199 -16.01 1.44 9.98
C SER A 199 -16.11 2.28 8.71
N THR A 200 -15.33 1.95 7.67
CA THR A 200 -15.43 2.56 6.33
C THR A 200 -14.90 1.57 5.29
N ALA A 201 -15.63 1.40 4.19
CA ALA A 201 -15.17 0.68 3.01
C ALA A 201 -14.72 1.68 1.95
N TYR A 202 -13.53 1.48 1.40
CA TYR A 202 -12.98 2.31 0.33
C TYR A 202 -13.01 1.56 -1.00
N ILE A 203 -13.64 2.17 -2.00
CA ILE A 203 -13.56 1.70 -3.39
C ILE A 203 -12.48 2.51 -4.10
N SER A 204 -11.47 1.83 -4.63
CA SER A 204 -10.35 2.42 -5.36
C SER A 204 -10.32 1.94 -6.80
N ILE A 205 -9.69 2.73 -7.67
CA ILE A 205 -9.40 2.35 -9.05
C ILE A 205 -7.89 2.51 -9.37
N PRO A 206 -7.37 1.82 -10.40
CA PRO A 206 -6.02 2.05 -10.90
C PRO A 206 -5.83 3.51 -11.33
N THR A 207 -5.13 4.27 -10.49
CA THR A 207 -4.79 5.70 -10.73
C THR A 207 -3.29 5.90 -10.99
N ARG A 208 -2.51 4.83 -10.90
CA ARG A 208 -1.06 4.78 -11.10
C ARG A 208 -0.69 3.57 -11.94
N PRO A 209 0.51 3.55 -12.57
CA PRO A 209 0.96 2.41 -13.36
C PRO A 209 0.81 1.08 -12.61
N PRO A 210 -0.02 0.15 -13.08
CA PRO A 210 -0.21 -1.17 -12.46
C PRO A 210 0.94 -2.14 -12.78
N ALA A 211 0.98 -3.29 -12.11
CA ALA A 211 1.96 -4.34 -12.39
C ALA A 211 1.82 -4.92 -13.80
N LEU A 212 0.58 -5.07 -14.28
CA LEU A 212 0.29 -5.51 -15.65
C LEU A 212 -0.31 -4.37 -16.46
N SER A 213 0.26 -4.11 -17.64
CA SER A 213 -0.20 -3.03 -18.54
C SER A 213 -1.62 -3.22 -19.06
N SER A 214 -2.18 -4.42 -18.96
CA SER A 214 -3.56 -4.73 -19.36
C SER A 214 -4.61 -4.31 -18.31
N VAL A 215 -4.18 -3.81 -17.14
CA VAL A 215 -5.09 -3.39 -16.08
C VAL A 215 -5.59 -1.97 -16.34
N GLU A 216 -6.91 -1.84 -16.42
CA GLU A 216 -7.59 -0.57 -16.69
C GLU A 216 -8.61 -0.26 -15.58
N PRO A 217 -8.87 1.03 -15.29
CA PRO A 217 -9.96 1.42 -14.42
C PRO A 217 -11.32 1.14 -15.09
N PRO A 218 -12.35 0.77 -14.31
CA PRO A 218 -13.73 0.69 -14.79
C PRO A 218 -14.26 2.03 -15.32
N SER A 219 -15.42 2.02 -15.97
CA SER A 219 -16.09 3.26 -16.37
C SER A 219 -16.71 3.98 -15.17
N GLU A 220 -16.99 5.28 -15.31
CA GLU A 220 -17.66 6.08 -14.28
C GLU A 220 -19.02 5.50 -13.88
N THR A 221 -19.77 4.95 -14.85
CA THR A 221 -21.05 4.26 -14.61
C THR A 221 -20.87 3.07 -13.68
N VAL A 222 -19.87 2.23 -13.92
CA VAL A 222 -19.59 1.04 -13.09
C VAL A 222 -19.09 1.43 -11.70
N ILE A 223 -18.28 2.49 -11.61
CA ILE A 223 -17.83 3.02 -10.31
C ILE A 223 -19.02 3.52 -9.49
N ASN A 224 -19.95 4.25 -10.12
CA ASN A 224 -21.17 4.70 -9.46
C ASN A 224 -22.06 3.52 -9.05
N GLU A 225 -22.23 2.52 -9.92
CA GLU A 225 -22.98 1.30 -9.61
C GLU A 225 -22.40 0.59 -8.38
N ALA A 226 -21.08 0.38 -8.33
CA ALA A 226 -20.41 -0.20 -7.17
C ALA A 226 -20.65 0.61 -5.89
N TYR A 227 -20.59 1.95 -5.97
CA TYR A 227 -20.91 2.81 -4.84
C TYR A 227 -22.35 2.62 -4.34
N GLN A 228 -23.32 2.54 -5.26
CA GLN A 228 -24.73 2.33 -4.90
C GLN A 228 -24.94 0.96 -4.25
N ILE A 229 -24.41 -0.12 -4.83
CA ILE A 229 -24.53 -1.48 -4.27
C ILE A 229 -23.98 -1.54 -2.84
N PHE A 230 -22.81 -0.93 -2.59
CA PHE A 230 -22.23 -0.88 -1.24
C PHE A 230 -23.12 -0.06 -0.29
N SER A 231 -23.61 1.09 -0.74
CA SER A 231 -24.42 2.01 0.06
C SER A 231 -25.80 1.44 0.40
N GLU A 232 -26.45 0.74 -0.52
CA GLU A 232 -27.75 0.09 -0.34
C GLU A 232 -27.69 -1.02 0.71
N LYS A 233 -26.53 -1.66 0.89
CA LYS A 233 -26.27 -2.64 1.95
C LYS A 233 -25.92 -2.00 3.30
N GLY A 234 -26.00 -0.67 3.40
CA GLY A 234 -25.73 0.09 4.62
C GLY A 234 -24.25 0.28 4.94
N ILE A 235 -23.35 0.01 3.99
CA ILE A 235 -21.91 0.16 4.20
C ILE A 235 -21.52 1.62 4.01
N LYS A 236 -20.79 2.18 4.97
CA LYS A 236 -20.20 3.52 4.83
C LYS A 236 -19.08 3.49 3.78
N CYS A 237 -19.43 3.81 2.55
CA CYS A 237 -18.54 3.77 1.40
C CYS A 237 -17.85 5.13 1.13
N LYS A 238 -16.58 5.11 0.73
CA LYS A 238 -15.85 6.28 0.20
C LYS A 238 -15.11 5.91 -1.09
N LEU A 239 -15.14 6.81 -2.07
CA LEU A 239 -14.46 6.61 -3.35
C LEU A 239 -13.05 7.22 -3.34
N ILE A 240 -12.08 6.45 -3.83
CA ILE A 240 -10.69 6.84 -4.05
C ILE A 240 -10.41 6.81 -5.56
N LEU A 241 -10.85 7.88 -6.25
CA LEU A 241 -10.76 7.99 -7.72
C LEU A 241 -9.67 8.95 -8.19
N GLY A 242 -9.30 9.90 -7.32
CA GLY A 242 -8.40 11.00 -7.64
C GLY A 242 -6.98 10.79 -7.14
N PHE A 243 -6.13 11.73 -7.53
CA PHE A 243 -4.76 11.85 -7.06
C PHE A 243 -4.71 12.50 -5.66
N GLU A 244 -3.81 12.05 -4.78
CA GLU A 244 -3.73 12.50 -3.39
C GLU A 244 -3.29 13.96 -3.17
N GLY A 245 -2.79 14.62 -4.21
CA GLY A 245 -2.21 15.96 -4.10
C GLY A 245 -0.68 15.91 -4.12
N THR A 246 -0.07 17.08 -4.13
CA THR A 246 1.37 17.26 -4.31
C THR A 246 2.11 17.62 -3.02
N ASP A 247 1.39 17.90 -1.92
CA ASP A 247 1.95 18.37 -0.64
C ASP A 247 2.71 17.29 0.15
N THR A 248 3.83 16.85 -0.42
CA THR A 248 4.78 15.93 0.18
C THR A 248 5.72 16.68 1.12
N GLY A 249 5.96 16.11 2.30
CA GLY A 249 7.03 16.53 3.20
C GLY A 249 8.40 16.20 2.62
N PHE A 250 9.42 16.89 3.10
CA PHE A 250 10.79 16.76 2.60
C PHE A 250 11.79 16.76 3.76
N THR A 251 12.92 16.09 3.57
CA THR A 251 13.96 15.95 4.59
C THR A 251 15.15 16.89 4.39
N GLY A 252 15.16 17.62 3.26
CA GLY A 252 16.30 18.41 2.80
C GLY A 252 17.28 17.62 1.93
N ASN A 253 17.04 16.32 1.72
CA ASN A 253 17.77 15.50 0.75
C ASN A 253 16.84 14.99 -0.35
N ALA A 254 16.75 15.73 -1.46
CA ALA A 254 15.88 15.41 -2.58
C ALA A 254 16.12 14.00 -3.17
N ILE A 255 17.39 13.55 -3.23
CA ILE A 255 17.72 12.24 -3.78
C ILE A 255 17.07 11.13 -2.95
N ASP A 256 17.21 11.22 -1.63
CA ASP A 256 16.65 10.24 -0.70
C ASP A 256 15.12 10.31 -0.73
N ASP A 257 14.53 11.51 -0.64
CA ASP A 257 13.07 11.70 -0.70
C ASP A 257 12.47 11.05 -1.95
N ILE A 258 13.06 11.30 -3.12
CA ILE A 258 12.61 10.74 -4.41
C ILE A 258 12.73 9.22 -4.43
N ILE A 259 13.91 8.69 -4.09
CA ILE A 259 14.20 7.25 -4.16
C ILE A 259 13.30 6.48 -3.20
N ASN A 260 13.11 7.00 -2.00
CA ASN A 260 12.39 6.31 -0.93
C ASN A 260 10.89 6.25 -1.25
N ILE A 261 10.29 7.35 -1.70
CA ILE A 261 8.89 7.35 -2.14
C ILE A 261 8.74 6.41 -3.35
N CYS A 262 9.60 6.52 -4.37
CA CYS A 262 9.55 5.68 -5.58
C CYS A 262 9.62 4.18 -5.29
N THR A 263 10.21 3.76 -4.16
CA THR A 263 10.40 2.35 -3.79
C THR A 263 9.07 1.62 -3.61
N VAL A 264 8.06 2.31 -3.08
CA VAL A 264 6.74 1.71 -2.84
C VAL A 264 5.62 2.41 -3.61
N HIS A 265 5.92 3.53 -4.28
CA HIS A 265 4.92 4.45 -4.80
C HIS A 265 5.40 5.21 -6.05
N PRO A 266 4.79 5.00 -7.24
CA PRO A 266 5.05 5.84 -8.40
C PRO A 266 4.81 7.32 -8.11
N ILE A 267 5.75 8.21 -8.44
CA ILE A 267 5.63 9.66 -8.22
C ILE A 267 5.16 10.30 -9.53
N ARG A 268 4.08 11.09 -9.48
CA ARG A 268 3.61 11.84 -10.65
C ARG A 268 4.49 13.05 -10.91
N GLU A 269 4.60 13.50 -12.16
CA GLU A 269 5.53 14.57 -12.54
C GLU A 269 5.31 15.89 -11.79
N ASP A 270 4.08 16.28 -11.52
CA ASP A 270 3.78 17.46 -10.71
C ASP A 270 4.25 17.31 -9.25
N THR A 271 4.03 16.16 -8.60
CA THR A 271 4.61 15.87 -7.28
C THR A 271 6.14 15.92 -7.30
N MET A 272 6.75 15.37 -8.36
CA MET A 272 8.20 15.36 -8.52
C MET A 272 8.75 16.79 -8.57
N LEU A 273 8.15 17.64 -9.41
CA LEU A 273 8.58 19.03 -9.55
C LEU A 273 8.36 19.83 -8.25
N GLU A 274 7.28 19.58 -7.53
CA GLU A 274 7.06 20.20 -6.22
C GLU A 274 8.11 19.76 -5.18
N LEU A 275 8.45 18.46 -5.14
CA LEU A 275 9.44 17.92 -4.22
C LEU A 275 10.84 18.50 -4.48
N LEU A 276 11.22 18.66 -5.75
CA LEU A 276 12.48 19.33 -6.15
C LEU A 276 12.47 20.79 -5.71
N LYS A 277 11.36 21.51 -5.94
CA LYS A 277 11.21 22.91 -5.52
C LYS A 277 11.32 23.08 -4.00
N LYS A 278 10.66 22.21 -3.22
CA LYS A 278 10.71 22.22 -1.75
C LYS A 278 12.11 21.96 -1.20
N ASN A 279 12.84 21.04 -1.82
CA ASN A 279 14.24 20.77 -1.49
C ASN A 279 15.22 21.82 -2.04
N ASN A 280 14.74 22.89 -2.67
CA ASN A 280 15.54 23.93 -3.31
C ASN A 280 16.61 23.37 -4.28
N THR A 281 16.22 22.33 -5.03
CA THR A 281 17.09 21.65 -6.00
C THR A 281 16.52 21.75 -7.41
N ASP A 282 17.40 21.63 -8.40
CA ASP A 282 17.04 21.71 -9.82
C ASP A 282 16.79 20.32 -10.44
N VAL A 283 16.24 20.31 -11.66
CA VAL A 283 15.91 19.16 -12.50
C VAL A 283 17.13 18.27 -12.79
N PHE A 284 18.35 18.78 -12.67
CA PHE A 284 19.58 17.98 -12.80
C PHE A 284 19.64 16.78 -11.86
N VAL A 285 19.07 16.88 -10.65
CA VAL A 285 18.99 15.72 -9.74
C VAL A 285 18.10 14.63 -10.36
N LEU A 286 16.95 15.02 -10.91
CA LEU A 286 16.04 14.10 -11.59
C LEU A 286 16.70 13.45 -12.82
N GLU A 287 17.41 14.23 -13.63
CA GLU A 287 18.16 13.74 -14.79
C GLU A 287 19.27 12.77 -14.39
N SER A 288 20.01 13.06 -13.32
CA SER A 288 21.03 12.15 -12.78
C SER A 288 20.42 10.83 -12.31
N LEU A 289 19.27 10.86 -11.61
CA LEU A 289 18.60 9.64 -11.17
C LEU A 289 18.08 8.78 -12.34
N LEU A 290 17.64 9.43 -13.42
CA LEU A 290 17.25 8.75 -14.67
C LEU A 290 18.47 8.16 -15.39
N PHE A 291 19.56 8.93 -15.50
CA PHE A 291 20.80 8.49 -16.15
C PHE A 291 21.46 7.32 -15.42
N ASP A 292 21.50 7.38 -14.09
CA ASP A 292 22.02 6.30 -13.23
C ASP A 292 21.14 5.04 -13.27
N GLY A 293 19.95 5.11 -13.87
CA GLY A 293 18.96 4.03 -13.87
C GLY A 293 18.43 3.69 -12.48
N LYS A 294 18.39 4.68 -11.56
CA LYS A 294 17.79 4.53 -10.23
C LYS A 294 16.26 4.67 -10.29
N ILE A 295 15.76 5.44 -11.24
CA ILE A 295 14.34 5.59 -11.55
C ILE A 295 14.13 5.55 -13.07
N LYS A 296 12.89 5.32 -13.49
CA LYS A 296 12.48 5.35 -14.89
C LYS A 296 11.22 6.20 -15.06
N LYS A 297 11.15 6.95 -16.17
CA LYS A 297 9.96 7.69 -16.59
C LYS A 297 9.00 6.76 -17.36
N VAL A 298 7.72 6.78 -16.99
CA VAL A 298 6.65 6.00 -17.62
C VAL A 298 5.42 6.87 -17.84
N SER A 299 4.65 6.60 -18.91
CA SER A 299 3.38 7.28 -19.17
C SER A 299 2.21 6.37 -18.79
N TYR A 300 1.22 6.92 -18.11
CA TYR A 300 -0.02 6.23 -17.75
C TYR A 300 -1.18 7.22 -17.72
N ASN A 301 -2.27 6.93 -18.45
CA ASN A 301 -3.44 7.80 -18.62
C ASN A 301 -3.07 9.25 -18.99
N SER A 302 -2.19 9.41 -19.98
CA SER A 302 -1.69 10.70 -20.48
C SER A 302 -0.94 11.54 -19.43
N LYS A 303 -0.52 10.94 -18.31
CA LYS A 303 0.28 11.56 -17.27
C LYS A 303 1.62 10.86 -17.14
N LEU A 304 2.63 11.62 -16.75
CA LEU A 304 3.98 11.12 -16.56
C LEU A 304 4.21 10.75 -15.09
N PHE A 305 4.83 9.59 -14.89
CA PHE A 305 5.21 9.04 -13.60
C PHE A 305 6.67 8.62 -13.59
N TYR A 306 7.26 8.64 -12.41
CA TYR A 306 8.60 8.15 -12.11
C TYR A 306 8.47 6.94 -11.18
N ILE A 307 9.08 5.83 -11.57
CA ILE A 307 9.07 4.56 -10.83
C ILE A 307 10.48 4.15 -10.46
N ARG A 308 10.63 3.42 -9.36
CA ARG A 308 11.92 2.80 -8.99
C ARG A 308 12.34 1.79 -10.07
N GLN A 309 13.59 1.89 -10.50
CA GLN A 309 14.20 0.87 -11.34
C GLN A 309 15.15 0.06 -10.47
N PHE A 310 14.82 -1.23 -10.29
CA PHE A 310 15.75 -2.19 -9.70
C PHE A 310 16.67 -2.68 -10.82
N ARG A 311 17.99 -2.58 -10.64
CA ARG A 311 18.93 -3.19 -11.58
C ARG A 311 18.81 -4.71 -11.44
N ASP A 312 18.38 -5.38 -12.49
CA ASP A 312 18.46 -6.84 -12.58
C ASP A 312 19.95 -7.22 -12.76
N ASP A 313 20.74 -7.17 -11.68
CA ASP A 313 22.16 -7.60 -11.70
C ASP A 313 22.32 -9.13 -11.90
N TYR A 314 21.22 -9.85 -12.15
CA TYR A 314 21.24 -11.28 -12.45
C TYR A 314 21.63 -11.61 -13.91
N PHE A 315 21.47 -10.69 -14.86
CA PHE A 315 21.80 -10.95 -16.27
C PHE A 315 23.17 -10.44 -16.72
N SER A 316 23.94 -9.76 -15.85
CA SER A 316 25.29 -9.27 -16.17
C SER A 316 26.41 -10.30 -15.94
N LYS A 317 26.10 -11.52 -15.47
CA LYS A 317 27.08 -12.62 -15.26
C LYS A 317 26.89 -13.84 -16.18
N LYS A 318 26.33 -13.66 -17.37
CA LYS A 318 26.45 -14.64 -18.46
C LYS A 318 26.79 -13.94 -19.79
N LYS A 319 28.07 -13.64 -19.96
CA LYS A 319 28.74 -13.60 -21.27
C LYS A 319 30.07 -14.29 -21.12
#